data_AF-A0A964XZS0-F1
#
_entry.id   AF-A0A964XZS0-F1
#
_cell.length_a   1.000
_cell.length_b   1.000
_cell.length_c   1.000
_cell.angle_alpha   90.00
_cell.angle_beta   90.00
_cell.angle_gamma   90.00
#
_symmetry.space_group_name_H-M   'P 1'
#
loop_
_entity.id
_entity.type
_entity.pdbx_description
1 polymer ?
#
loop_
_entity_poly.entity_id
_entity_poly.type
_entity_poly.pdbx_seq_one_letter_code
_entity_poly.pdbx_strand_id
1 'polypeptide(L)'
;MFNKSKPPGNSGIATSSPSSETMGEIGRESDTPPSTLSKPSVMDALSTTASKPSILSEGFSFRGEIAAKGAIHVEGSLNGQIQVDELTIGSKGQVEGVVTCSSLHIKGKFSGTATCQELIVTSSASVDGHVVYQTLSVQKGASIKGELLLVK
;
A
#
# COMPACT_ATOMS: atom_id res chain seq x y z
N MET A 1 -11.66 -46.81 36.95
CA MET A 1 -12.12 -47.77 35.92
C MET A 1 -13.12 -47.06 34.99
N PHE A 2 -12.92 -47.18 33.68
CA PHE A 2 -13.85 -46.84 32.58
C PHE A 2 -14.33 -45.38 32.41
N ASN A 3 -13.49 -44.62 31.71
CA ASN A 3 -13.86 -43.44 30.92
C ASN A 3 -14.92 -43.80 29.85
N LYS A 4 -16.00 -43.01 29.70
CA LYS A 4 -17.02 -43.22 28.65
C LYS A 4 -16.98 -42.11 27.59
N SER A 5 -16.34 -42.42 26.47
CA SER A 5 -16.34 -41.60 25.26
C SER A 5 -17.61 -41.82 24.42
N LYS A 6 -18.08 -40.80 23.70
CA LYS A 6 -18.83 -41.01 22.44
C LYS A 6 -18.47 -39.92 21.41
N PRO A 7 -18.03 -40.28 20.18
CA PRO A 7 -17.61 -39.32 19.16
C PRO A 7 -18.77 -38.84 18.26
N PRO A 8 -18.57 -37.79 17.45
CA PRO A 8 -19.47 -37.45 16.35
C PRO A 8 -19.33 -38.46 15.21
N GLY A 9 -20.45 -38.78 14.55
CA GLY A 9 -20.48 -39.59 13.33
C GLY A 9 -21.18 -38.83 12.21
N ASN A 10 -20.50 -38.74 11.05
CA ASN A 10 -21.13 -38.47 9.76
C ASN A 10 -20.69 -39.55 8.77
N SER A 11 -21.54 -39.90 7.81
CA SER A 11 -21.47 -41.18 7.08
C SER A 11 -21.43 -41.02 5.56
N GLY A 12 -20.61 -41.84 4.89
CA GLY A 12 -20.51 -41.90 3.41
C GLY A 12 -19.63 -40.78 2.83
N ILE A 13 -18.90 -40.97 1.73
CA ILE A 13 -19.05 -41.95 0.63
C ILE A 13 -17.72 -42.68 0.38
N ALA A 14 -17.77 -43.86 -0.26
CA ALA A 14 -16.66 -44.80 -0.40
C ALA A 14 -16.01 -44.84 -1.80
N THR A 15 -14.92 -45.62 -1.92
CA THR A 15 -14.32 -46.22 -3.15
C THR A 15 -13.71 -45.25 -4.20
N SER A 16 -12.58 -45.55 -4.88
CA SER A 16 -11.68 -46.72 -4.86
C SER A 16 -10.32 -46.40 -5.52
N SER A 17 -9.23 -46.99 -5.04
CA SER A 17 -7.94 -47.19 -5.75
C SER A 17 -8.09 -48.28 -6.85
N PRO A 18 -7.24 -48.41 -7.91
CA PRO A 18 -5.76 -48.50 -7.80
C PRO A 18 -4.88 -48.07 -9.02
N SER A 19 -3.58 -48.34 -8.88
CA SER A 19 -2.56 -48.69 -9.91
C SER A 19 -2.00 -47.67 -10.91
N SER A 20 -0.66 -47.70 -10.98
CA SER A 20 0.27 -46.99 -11.87
C SER A 20 0.00 -47.11 -13.36
N GLU A 21 0.40 -46.07 -14.11
CA GLU A 21 1.16 -46.23 -15.36
C GLU A 21 2.33 -45.22 -15.39
N THR A 22 3.48 -45.64 -15.90
CA THR A 22 4.70 -44.83 -16.09
C THR A 22 5.11 -44.95 -17.56
N MET A 23 5.99 -44.04 -18.03
CA MET A 23 6.51 -43.98 -19.41
C MET A 23 5.50 -43.37 -20.41
N GLY A 24 5.85 -42.42 -21.29
CA GLY A 24 7.11 -41.71 -21.48
C GLY A 24 7.28 -41.35 -22.97
N GLU A 25 7.71 -40.14 -23.30
CA GLU A 25 8.10 -39.81 -24.69
C GLU A 25 9.30 -38.85 -24.73
N ILE A 26 10.14 -39.01 -25.76
CA ILE A 26 11.53 -38.54 -25.78
C ILE A 26 11.83 -37.79 -27.08
N GLY A 27 12.36 -36.57 -26.97
CA GLY A 27 13.27 -35.96 -27.94
C GLY A 27 14.36 -35.22 -27.14
N ARG A 28 15.68 -35.38 -27.34
CA ARG A 28 16.49 -35.33 -28.58
C ARG A 28 16.23 -34.06 -29.39
N GLU A 29 17.20 -33.28 -29.89
CA GLU A 29 18.68 -33.21 -29.85
C GLU A 29 19.01 -31.72 -30.22
N SER A 30 20.12 -31.05 -29.87
CA SER A 30 21.41 -31.47 -29.30
C SER A 30 22.22 -30.30 -28.65
N ASP A 31 23.50 -30.55 -28.40
CA ASP A 31 24.64 -29.79 -27.83
C ASP A 31 24.92 -28.29 -28.15
N THR A 32 25.46 -27.60 -27.12
CA THR A 32 26.42 -26.45 -27.02
C THR A 32 26.27 -25.05 -27.71
N PRO A 33 26.73 -23.95 -27.03
CA PRO A 33 26.80 -22.56 -27.55
C PRO A 33 28.11 -22.29 -28.34
N PRO A 34 28.35 -21.15 -29.06
CA PRO A 34 27.87 -19.79 -28.76
C PRO A 34 27.52 -18.85 -29.94
N SER A 35 26.93 -17.68 -29.64
CA SER A 35 27.21 -16.46 -30.42
C SER A 35 27.04 -15.19 -29.59
N THR A 36 28.04 -14.31 -29.66
CA THR A 36 28.10 -13.00 -28.99
C THR A 36 27.58 -11.91 -29.92
N LEU A 37 26.64 -11.08 -29.46
CA LEU A 37 26.32 -9.79 -30.09
C LEU A 37 25.90 -8.74 -29.04
N SER A 38 26.93 -8.14 -28.46
CA SER A 38 27.01 -6.73 -28.07
C SER A 38 25.70 -5.95 -27.80
N LYS A 39 25.44 -5.75 -26.51
CA LYS A 39 25.36 -4.41 -25.89
C LYS A 39 25.64 -4.54 -24.39
N PRO A 40 26.82 -4.14 -23.87
CA PRO A 40 26.90 -3.73 -22.48
C PRO A 40 26.09 -2.43 -22.38
N SER A 41 24.84 -2.52 -21.90
CA SER A 41 24.06 -1.35 -21.53
C SER A 41 24.71 -0.69 -20.32
N VAL A 42 25.70 0.17 -20.58
CA VAL A 42 26.39 1.02 -19.61
C VAL A 42 25.47 2.13 -19.10
N MET A 43 24.37 1.71 -18.47
CA MET A 43 23.27 2.56 -17.99
C MET A 43 22.71 2.10 -16.63
N ASP A 44 23.47 1.31 -15.85
CA ASP A 44 23.22 1.10 -14.41
C ASP A 44 24.16 1.99 -13.57
N ALA A 45 24.28 3.26 -13.96
CA ALA A 45 25.22 4.21 -13.39
C ALA A 45 24.60 5.62 -13.28
N LEU A 46 23.31 5.69 -12.93
CA LEU A 46 22.62 6.93 -12.51
C LEU A 46 21.32 6.62 -11.74
N SER A 47 21.30 5.52 -10.98
CA SER A 47 20.30 5.32 -9.90
C SER A 47 20.65 6.22 -8.72
N THR A 48 20.49 7.53 -8.95
CA THR A 48 20.46 8.57 -7.92
C THR A 48 19.52 8.11 -6.81
N THR A 49 19.86 8.38 -5.55
CA THR A 49 19.24 7.86 -4.30
C THR A 49 17.74 8.12 -4.18
N ALA A 50 16.95 7.50 -5.05
CA ALA A 50 15.51 7.56 -5.12
C ALA A 50 14.97 6.64 -4.03
N SER A 51 14.80 7.20 -2.84
CA SER A 51 14.15 6.54 -1.72
C SER A 51 12.81 5.99 -2.21
N LYS A 52 12.68 4.66 -2.21
CA LYS A 52 11.45 3.99 -2.66
C LYS A 52 10.29 4.48 -1.78
N PRO A 53 9.13 4.84 -2.35
CA PRO A 53 8.00 5.25 -1.55
C PRO A 53 7.56 4.10 -0.63
N SER A 54 7.28 4.43 0.63
CA SER A 54 6.74 3.43 1.57
C SER A 54 5.26 3.26 1.32
N ILE A 55 4.82 2.03 1.00
CA ILE A 55 3.41 1.75 0.67
C ILE A 55 2.77 0.97 1.81
N LEU A 56 1.76 1.55 2.44
CA LEU A 56 0.92 0.93 3.46
C LEU A 56 -0.36 0.42 2.78
N SER A 57 -0.40 -0.88 2.53
CA SER A 57 -1.50 -1.55 1.85
C SER A 57 -2.83 -1.51 2.61
N GLU A 58 -3.91 -1.83 1.89
CA GLU A 58 -5.22 -2.02 2.49
C GLU A 58 -5.24 -3.13 3.55
N GLY A 59 -6.14 -3.01 4.54
CA GLY A 59 -6.21 -3.91 5.69
C GLY A 59 -5.22 -3.60 6.82
N PHE A 60 -4.23 -2.73 6.61
CA PHE A 60 -3.37 -2.24 7.69
C PHE A 60 -4.13 -1.28 8.63
N SER A 61 -3.85 -1.39 9.93
CA SER A 61 -4.35 -0.49 10.98
C SER A 61 -3.22 -0.09 11.90
N PHE A 62 -2.81 1.18 11.87
CA PHE A 62 -1.76 1.72 12.73
C PHE A 62 -2.33 2.58 13.84
N ARG A 63 -1.70 2.53 15.02
CA ARG A 63 -1.94 3.44 16.15
C ARG A 63 -0.62 3.85 16.78
N GLY A 64 -0.31 5.15 16.78
CA GLY A 64 0.91 5.68 17.39
C GLY A 64 1.51 6.85 16.59
N GLU A 65 2.84 6.92 16.56
CA GLU A 65 3.61 7.93 15.83
C GLU A 65 4.37 7.31 14.65
N ILE A 66 4.31 7.93 13.47
CA ILE A 66 5.10 7.58 12.30
C ILE A 66 6.05 8.74 11.99
N ALA A 67 7.35 8.48 12.01
CA ALA A 67 8.36 9.40 11.49
C ALA A 67 9.14 8.71 10.37
N ALA A 68 9.11 9.27 9.16
CA ALA A 68 9.85 8.74 8.00
C ALA A 68 10.36 9.87 7.11
N LYS A 69 11.35 9.55 6.26
CA LYS A 69 11.89 10.48 5.25
C LYS A 69 11.51 10.02 3.85
N GLY A 70 11.16 10.96 3.00
CA GLY A 70 10.61 10.72 1.66
C GLY A 70 9.09 10.55 1.63
N ALA A 71 8.61 9.88 0.57
CA ALA A 71 7.19 9.74 0.27
C ALA A 71 6.56 8.48 0.91
N ILE A 72 5.37 8.65 1.49
CA ILE A 72 4.51 7.56 1.96
C ILE A 72 3.19 7.54 1.19
N HIS A 73 2.75 6.35 0.77
CA HIS A 73 1.42 6.08 0.22
C HIS A 73 0.59 5.22 1.17
N VAL A 74 -0.67 5.56 1.41
CA VAL A 74 -1.53 4.93 2.44
C VAL A 74 -2.88 4.51 1.88
N GLU A 75 -3.16 3.21 1.80
CA GLU A 75 -4.49 2.63 1.46
C GLU A 75 -5.18 1.97 2.68
N GLY A 76 -4.62 2.12 3.89
CA GLY A 76 -5.12 1.55 5.14
C GLY A 76 -5.77 2.56 6.10
N SER A 77 -5.94 2.15 7.36
CA SER A 77 -6.38 3.02 8.47
C SER A 77 -5.19 3.47 9.31
N LEU A 78 -4.96 4.77 9.41
CA LEU A 78 -3.95 5.37 10.30
C LEU A 78 -4.63 6.22 11.37
N ASN A 79 -4.30 6.00 12.64
CA ASN A 79 -4.71 6.87 13.73
C ASN A 79 -3.47 7.29 14.55
N GLY A 80 -3.24 8.59 14.70
CA GLY A 80 -2.17 9.14 15.53
C GLY A 80 -1.42 10.30 14.88
N GLN A 81 -0.10 10.36 15.08
CA GLN A 81 0.75 11.45 14.57
C GLN A 81 1.66 10.97 13.43
N ILE A 82 1.74 11.75 12.34
CA ILE A 82 2.50 11.40 11.14
C ILE A 82 3.43 12.57 10.78
N GLN A 83 4.73 12.30 10.71
CA GLN A 83 5.78 13.22 10.26
C GLN A 83 6.52 12.62 9.06
N VAL A 84 6.31 13.18 7.86
CA VAL A 84 6.91 12.71 6.60
C VAL A 84 7.19 13.88 5.66
N ASP A 85 8.03 13.72 4.65
CA ASP A 85 8.24 14.78 3.66
C ASP A 85 7.04 14.90 2.71
N GLU A 86 6.56 13.77 2.17
CA GLU A 86 5.40 13.70 1.28
C GLU A 86 4.43 12.60 1.75
N LEU A 87 3.15 12.94 1.88
CA LEU A 87 2.09 11.99 2.23
C LEU A 87 1.03 11.92 1.13
N THR A 88 0.81 10.72 0.59
CA THR A 88 -0.32 10.41 -0.30
C THR A 88 -1.32 9.51 0.42
N ILE A 89 -2.51 10.04 0.68
CA ILE A 89 -3.67 9.28 1.16
C ILE A 89 -4.38 8.70 -0.06
N GLY A 90 -4.36 7.38 -0.18
CA GLY A 90 -5.02 6.60 -1.21
C GLY A 90 -6.55 6.64 -1.14
N SER A 91 -7.21 6.01 -2.11
CA SER A 91 -8.67 6.06 -2.23
C SER A 91 -9.40 5.29 -1.12
N LYS A 92 -8.82 4.20 -0.62
CA LYS A 92 -9.30 3.46 0.55
C LYS A 92 -8.72 3.98 1.87
N GLY A 93 -7.75 4.89 1.79
CA GLY A 93 -7.06 5.47 2.94
C GLY A 93 -8.00 6.26 3.86
N GLN A 94 -7.90 5.97 5.15
CA GLN A 94 -8.55 6.72 6.23
C GLN A 94 -7.48 7.15 7.22
N VAL A 95 -7.28 8.46 7.36
CA VAL A 95 -6.28 9.04 8.28
C VAL A 95 -6.99 9.87 9.33
N GLU A 96 -6.73 9.56 10.59
CA GLU A 96 -7.28 10.23 11.77
C GLU A 96 -6.13 10.76 12.65
N GLY A 97 -6.16 12.02 13.07
CA GLY A 97 -5.19 12.58 14.01
C GLY A 97 -4.42 13.79 13.48
N VAL A 98 -3.10 13.81 13.69
CA VAL A 98 -2.24 14.97 13.41
C VAL A 98 -1.20 14.65 12.35
N VAL A 99 -1.27 15.31 11.20
CA VAL A 99 -0.31 15.17 10.09
C VAL A 99 0.57 16.40 9.98
N THR A 100 1.88 16.19 9.87
CA THR A 100 2.87 17.22 9.54
C THR A 100 3.68 16.73 8.34
N CYS A 101 3.61 17.43 7.20
CA CYS A 101 4.43 17.11 6.03
C CYS A 101 4.73 18.34 5.16
N SER A 102 5.55 18.20 4.11
CA SER A 102 5.75 19.28 3.14
C SER A 102 4.65 19.28 2.09
N SER A 103 4.42 18.16 1.42
CA SER A 103 3.34 18.00 0.43
C SER A 103 2.33 16.94 0.87
N LEU A 104 1.04 17.28 0.84
CA LEU A 104 -0.07 16.42 1.24
C LEU A 104 -1.04 16.19 0.07
N HIS A 105 -1.06 14.97 -0.45
CA HIS A 105 -1.99 14.51 -1.48
C HIS A 105 -3.14 13.71 -0.85
N ILE A 106 -4.38 14.20 -0.98
CA ILE A 106 -5.56 13.53 -0.43
C ILE A 106 -6.43 12.99 -1.58
N LYS A 107 -6.69 11.68 -1.59
CA LYS A 107 -7.66 10.99 -2.49
C LYS A 107 -8.82 10.32 -1.74
N GLY A 108 -8.57 9.88 -0.50
CA GLY A 108 -9.53 9.21 0.38
C GLY A 108 -10.13 10.13 1.44
N LYS A 109 -10.17 9.67 2.70
CA LYS A 109 -10.74 10.41 3.83
C LYS A 109 -9.65 10.85 4.81
N PHE A 110 -9.72 12.12 5.21
CA PHE A 110 -8.89 12.71 6.26
C PHE A 110 -9.77 13.31 7.37
N SER A 111 -9.42 13.06 8.63
CA SER A 111 -10.13 13.57 9.81
C SER A 111 -9.13 14.07 10.87
N GLY A 112 -9.22 15.34 11.28
CA GLY A 112 -8.38 15.90 12.35
C GLY A 112 -7.60 17.15 11.93
N THR A 113 -6.31 17.20 12.26
CA THR A 113 -5.47 18.38 12.05
C THR A 113 -4.32 18.08 11.09
N ALA A 114 -4.22 18.81 9.98
CA ALA A 114 -3.08 18.70 9.06
C ALA A 114 -2.31 20.01 9.00
N THR A 115 -0.98 19.92 8.98
CA THR A 115 -0.05 21.02 8.76
C THR A 115 0.84 20.66 7.57
N CYS A 116 0.77 21.44 6.50
CA CYS A 116 1.58 21.21 5.30
C CYS A 116 2.01 22.51 4.63
N GLN A 117 2.98 22.45 3.72
CA GLN A 117 3.30 23.58 2.85
C GLN A 117 2.37 23.59 1.64
N GLU A 118 2.23 22.43 0.98
CA GLU A 118 1.38 22.23 -0.20
C GLU A 118 0.28 21.20 0.09
N LEU A 119 -0.98 21.59 -0.13
CA LEU A 119 -2.15 20.73 -0.01
C LEU A 119 -2.79 20.49 -1.40
N ILE A 120 -2.88 19.23 -1.81
CA ILE A 120 -3.49 18.81 -3.07
C ILE A 120 -4.68 17.88 -2.78
N VAL A 121 -5.88 18.37 -3.02
CA VAL A 121 -7.14 17.66 -2.74
C VAL A 121 -7.75 17.17 -4.06
N THR A 122 -7.84 15.85 -4.21
CA THR A 122 -8.33 15.17 -5.42
C THR A 122 -9.86 15.16 -5.48
N SER A 123 -10.45 14.97 -6.66
CA SER A 123 -11.90 15.01 -6.90
C SER A 123 -12.75 14.05 -6.05
N SER A 124 -12.18 12.98 -5.49
CA SER A 124 -12.86 12.01 -4.62
C SER A 124 -12.65 12.24 -3.13
N ALA A 125 -11.82 13.21 -2.75
CA ALA A 125 -11.35 13.35 -1.39
C ALA A 125 -12.40 13.99 -0.46
N SER A 126 -12.40 13.55 0.79
CA SER A 126 -13.17 14.12 1.88
C SER A 126 -12.24 14.53 3.02
N VAL A 127 -12.22 15.82 3.35
CA VAL A 127 -11.40 16.39 4.42
C VAL A 127 -12.34 16.93 5.50
N ASP A 128 -12.15 16.52 6.75
CA ASP A 128 -12.94 16.97 7.91
C ASP A 128 -11.98 17.43 9.03
N GLY A 129 -12.04 18.70 9.44
CA GLY A 129 -11.23 19.24 10.54
C GLY A 129 -10.48 20.53 10.21
N HIS A 130 -9.31 20.73 10.82
CA HIS A 130 -8.52 21.97 10.70
C HIS A 130 -7.27 21.71 9.85
N VAL A 131 -7.08 22.45 8.76
CA VAL A 131 -5.91 22.29 7.89
C VAL A 131 -5.15 23.60 7.71
N VAL A 132 -3.88 23.56 8.09
CA VAL A 132 -2.90 24.64 7.92
C VAL A 132 -2.09 24.36 6.65
N TYR A 133 -2.06 25.31 5.72
CA TYR A 133 -1.36 25.19 4.43
C TYR A 133 -0.76 26.53 3.99
N GLN A 134 0.19 26.50 3.04
CA GLN A 134 0.73 27.69 2.38
C GLN A 134 0.26 27.78 0.91
N THR A 135 0.19 26.65 0.21
CA THR A 135 -0.37 26.51 -1.15
C THR A 135 -1.50 25.48 -1.15
N LEU A 136 -2.63 25.81 -1.80
CA LEU A 136 -3.81 24.95 -1.89
C LEU A 136 -4.21 24.71 -3.34
N SER A 137 -4.30 23.44 -3.74
CA SER A 137 -4.84 22.99 -5.02
C SER A 137 -6.01 22.04 -4.79
N VAL A 138 -7.19 22.36 -5.33
CA VAL A 138 -8.42 21.56 -5.16
C VAL A 138 -9.00 21.20 -6.51
N GLN A 139 -9.22 19.90 -6.75
CA GLN A 139 -9.92 19.41 -7.93
C GLN A 139 -11.45 19.43 -7.76
N LYS A 140 -12.17 19.62 -8.87
CA LYS A 140 -13.64 19.59 -8.91
C LYS A 140 -14.18 18.26 -8.38
N GLY A 141 -15.02 18.32 -7.34
CA GLY A 141 -15.64 17.17 -6.68
C GLY A 141 -15.17 16.94 -5.24
N ALA A 142 -14.00 17.49 -4.87
CA ALA A 142 -13.49 17.45 -3.51
C ALA A 142 -14.50 18.05 -2.50
N SER A 143 -14.65 17.40 -1.36
CA SER A 143 -15.47 17.87 -0.24
C SER A 143 -14.59 18.21 0.95
N ILE A 144 -14.61 19.46 1.39
CA ILE A 144 -13.85 19.94 2.56
C ILE A 144 -14.84 20.50 3.58
N LYS A 145 -14.67 20.11 4.84
CA LYS A 145 -15.46 20.53 6.00
C LYS A 145 -14.53 20.91 7.14
N GLY A 146 -14.86 21.98 7.85
CA GLY A 146 -14.03 22.53 8.92
C GLY A 146 -13.29 23.79 8.48
N GLU A 147 -12.10 24.01 9.03
CA GLU A 147 -11.37 25.28 8.93
C GLU A 147 -10.09 25.15 8.11
N LEU A 148 -9.82 26.14 7.27
CA LEU A 148 -8.70 26.22 6.34
C LEU A 148 -7.89 27.48 6.68
N LEU A 149 -6.71 27.30 7.25
CA LEU A 149 -5.86 28.40 7.72
C LEU A 149 -4.62 28.54 6.83
N LEU A 150 -4.55 29.66 6.11
CA LEU A 150 -3.40 30.02 5.29
C LEU A 150 -2.28 30.60 6.17
N VAL A 151 -1.12 29.94 6.19
CA VAL A 151 0.13 30.53 6.69
C VAL A 151 0.89 31.22 5.56
N LYS A 152 1.65 32.27 5.89
CA LYS A 152 2.27 33.18 4.94
C LYS A 152 3.78 33.08 4.97
#